data_AF-A0A961MJ42-F1
#
_entry.id   AF-A0A961MJ42-F1
#
_cell.length_a   1.000
_cell.length_b   1.000
_cell.length_c   1.000
_cell.angle_alpha   90.00
_cell.angle_beta   90.00
_cell.angle_gamma   90.00
#
_symmetry.space_group_name_H-M   'P 1'
#
loop_
_entity.id
_entity.type
_entity.pdbx_description
1 polymer ?
#
loop_
_entity_poly.entity_id
_entity_poly.type
_entity_poly.pdbx_seq_one_letter_code
_entity_poly.pdbx_strand_id
1 'polypeptide(L)'
;PVALASRRATVLDADALSAFADDPAQLFARLHAGAVLTPHMGEFRRLFPDLAKQLQAPPLRGPAVSRLDAVRAAARRAGCTVLLKGPDTVIADGTGAAAIHS
;
A
#
# COMPACT_ATOMS: atom_id res chain seq x y z
N PRO A 1 -6.84 2.12 15.15
CA PRO A 1 -6.82 0.88 15.98
C PRO A 1 -5.89 1.04 17.19
N VAL A 2 -6.22 0.46 18.34
CA VAL A 2 -5.37 0.49 19.56
C VAL A 2 -3.97 -0.05 19.27
N ALA A 3 -3.86 -1.06 18.40
CA ALA A 3 -2.59 -1.61 17.94
C ALA A 3 -1.63 -0.53 17.40
N LEU A 4 -2.10 0.36 16.51
CA LEU A 4 -1.29 1.46 15.95
C LEU A 4 -0.93 2.53 17.00
N ALA A 5 -1.82 2.78 17.96
CA ALA A 5 -1.56 3.76 19.02
C ALA A 5 -0.38 3.34 19.93
N SER A 6 -0.15 2.04 20.08
CA SER A 6 0.96 1.50 20.87
C SER A 6 2.35 1.69 20.24
N ARG A 7 2.41 2.10 18.96
CA ARG A 7 3.65 2.25 18.16
C ARG A 7 4.57 1.02 18.15
N ARG A 8 4.00 -0.17 18.33
CA ARG A 8 4.72 -1.44 18.18
C ARG A 8 4.71 -1.89 16.73
N ALA A 9 5.66 -2.76 16.37
CA ALA A 9 5.64 -3.43 15.07
C ALA A 9 4.26 -4.09 14.86
N THR A 10 3.58 -3.71 13.77
CA THR A 10 2.16 -4.06 13.55
C THR A 10 1.93 -4.42 12.09
N VAL A 11 1.31 -5.57 11.84
CA VAL A 11 0.84 -5.97 10.51
C VAL A 11 -0.66 -5.72 10.44
N LEU A 12 -1.11 -5.05 9.37
CA LEU A 12 -2.51 -4.79 9.07
C LEU A 12 -2.90 -5.56 7.80
N ASP A 13 -3.78 -6.54 7.96
CA ASP A 13 -4.26 -7.40 6.89
C ASP A 13 -5.80 -7.44 6.81
N ALA A 14 -6.29 -7.89 5.66
CA ALA A 14 -7.69 -8.25 5.43
C ALA A 14 -8.68 -7.13 5.82
N ASP A 15 -9.70 -7.48 6.61
CA ASP A 15 -10.81 -6.60 7.00
C ASP A 15 -10.35 -5.35 7.76
N ALA A 16 -9.15 -5.38 8.38
CA ALA A 16 -8.59 -4.21 9.04
C ALA A 16 -8.26 -3.07 8.05
N LEU A 17 -7.98 -3.38 6.79
CA LEU A 17 -7.79 -2.39 5.72
C LEU A 17 -9.13 -1.94 5.13
N SER A 18 -10.07 -2.89 4.98
CA SER A 18 -11.41 -2.60 4.46
C SER A 18 -12.24 -1.72 5.40
N ALA A 19 -12.00 -1.76 6.71
CA ALA A 19 -12.62 -0.86 7.70
C ALA A 19 -12.33 0.63 7.48
N PHE A 20 -11.29 0.97 6.69
CA PHE A 20 -10.93 2.35 6.35
C PHE A 20 -11.18 2.67 4.88
N ALA A 21 -12.01 1.89 4.18
CA ALA A 21 -12.25 2.09 2.75
C ALA A 21 -12.91 3.45 2.44
N ASP A 22 -13.79 3.94 3.31
CA ASP A 22 -14.49 5.21 3.12
C ASP A 22 -13.60 6.43 3.44
N ASP A 23 -12.63 6.26 4.34
CA ASP A 23 -11.67 7.30 4.71
C ASP A 23 -10.27 6.71 4.98
N PRO A 24 -9.49 6.42 3.92
CA PRO A 24 -8.11 5.92 4.06
C PRO A 24 -7.18 6.92 4.76
N ALA A 25 -7.50 8.21 4.75
CA ALA A 25 -6.66 9.24 5.38
C ALA A 25 -6.61 9.05 6.91
N GLN A 26 -7.71 8.61 7.53
CA GLN A 26 -7.71 8.24 8.95
C GLN A 26 -6.79 7.07 9.28
N LEU A 27 -6.67 6.10 8.38
CA LEU A 27 -5.69 5.03 8.54
C LEU A 27 -4.28 5.62 8.45
N PHE A 28 -3.97 6.36 7.39
CA PHE A 28 -2.64 6.90 7.13
C PHE A 28 -2.14 7.81 8.25
N ALA A 29 -3.01 8.63 8.83
CA ALA A 29 -2.66 9.49 9.98
C ALA A 29 -2.21 8.71 11.22
N ARG A 30 -2.55 7.42 11.32
CA ARG A 30 -2.21 6.54 12.45
C ARG A 30 -1.05 5.59 12.14
N LEU A 31 -0.62 5.49 10.87
CA LEU A 31 0.49 4.63 10.49
C LEU A 31 1.82 5.20 10.97
N HIS A 32 2.81 4.32 11.05
CA HIS A 32 4.18 4.63 11.45
C HIS A 32 5.15 3.68 10.76
N ALA A 33 6.44 4.00 10.74
CA ALA A 33 7.46 3.22 10.02
C ALA A 33 7.48 1.72 10.38
N GLY A 34 7.15 1.36 11.63
CA GLY A 34 7.04 -0.05 12.07
C GLY A 34 5.76 -0.78 11.64
N ALA A 35 4.87 -0.15 10.86
CA ALA A 35 3.66 -0.79 10.36
C ALA A 35 3.91 -1.48 9.01
N VAL A 36 3.16 -2.54 8.74
CA VAL A 36 3.14 -3.22 7.44
C VAL A 36 1.69 -3.36 6.98
N LEU A 37 1.38 -2.85 5.79
CA LEU A 37 0.10 -3.09 5.12
C LEU A 37 0.26 -4.29 4.18
N THR A 38 -0.66 -5.24 4.20
CA THR A 38 -0.62 -6.42 3.32
C THR A 38 -1.80 -6.50 2.36
N PRO A 39 -2.13 -5.43 1.60
CA PRO A 39 -3.32 -5.43 0.76
C PRO A 39 -3.22 -6.46 -0.36
N HIS A 40 -4.33 -7.11 -0.73
CA HIS A 40 -4.50 -7.63 -2.08
C HIS A 40 -5.01 -6.50 -3.02
N MET A 41 -5.13 -6.77 -4.32
CA MET A 41 -5.48 -5.71 -5.29
C MET A 41 -6.84 -5.03 -5.06
N GLY A 42 -7.80 -5.70 -4.41
CA GLY A 42 -9.09 -5.11 -4.07
C GLY A 42 -8.95 -4.06 -2.97
N GLU A 43 -8.23 -4.40 -1.88
CA GLU A 43 -7.94 -3.46 -0.79
C GLU A 43 -7.05 -2.31 -1.25
N PHE A 44 -6.04 -2.59 -2.08
CA PHE A 44 -5.17 -1.56 -2.64
C PHE A 44 -5.95 -0.51 -3.45
N ARG A 45 -6.95 -0.94 -4.24
CA ARG A 45 -7.85 -0.02 -4.97
C ARG A 45 -8.65 0.88 -4.04
N ARG A 46 -9.04 0.39 -2.86
CA ARG A 46 -9.80 1.17 -1.87
C ARG A 46 -8.89 2.17 -1.15
N LEU A 47 -7.70 1.75 -0.74
CA LEU A 47 -6.74 2.61 -0.01
C LEU A 47 -6.06 3.64 -0.92
N PHE A 48 -5.77 3.27 -2.16
CA PHE A 48 -4.96 4.04 -3.10
C PHE A 48 -5.62 4.13 -4.48
N PRO A 49 -6.85 4.67 -4.58
CA PRO A 49 -7.65 4.60 -5.80
C PRO A 49 -7.00 5.30 -7.00
N ASP A 50 -6.22 6.35 -6.75
CA ASP A 50 -5.43 7.07 -7.75
C ASP A 50 -4.30 6.21 -8.36
N LEU A 51 -3.53 5.52 -7.52
CA LEU A 51 -2.44 4.64 -7.99
C LEU A 51 -3.01 3.40 -8.69
N ALA A 52 -4.13 2.88 -8.18
CA ALA A 52 -4.83 1.78 -8.82
C ALA A 52 -5.35 2.16 -10.22
N LYS A 53 -5.85 3.39 -10.40
CA LYS A 53 -6.25 3.91 -11.72
C LYS A 53 -5.06 4.03 -12.65
N GLN A 54 -3.91 4.50 -12.16
CA GLN A 54 -2.69 4.60 -12.96
C GLN A 54 -2.20 3.24 -13.47
N LEU A 55 -2.33 2.17 -12.68
CA LEU A 55 -2.01 0.81 -13.09
C LEU A 55 -2.89 0.27 -14.23
N GLN A 56 -4.09 0.84 -14.41
CA GLN A 56 -5.06 0.42 -15.44
C GLN A 56 -5.08 1.36 -16.64
N ALA A 57 -4.54 2.57 -16.50
CA ALA A 57 -4.58 3.58 -17.54
C ALA A 57 -3.60 3.21 -18.68
N PRO A 58 -4.02 3.33 -19.95
CA PRO A 58 -3.08 3.23 -21.06
C PRO A 58 -2.03 4.35 -20.96
N PRO A 59 -0.75 4.07 -21.22
CA PRO A 59 0.29 5.08 -21.14
C PRO A 59 0.06 6.16 -22.20
N LEU A 60 0.00 7.42 -21.78
CA LEU A 60 -0.08 8.56 -22.70
C LEU A 60 1.27 8.84 -23.37
N ARG A 61 2.38 8.63 -22.63
CA ARG A 61 3.78 8.73 -23.09
C ARG A 61 4.66 7.85 -22.19
N GLY A 62 5.69 7.22 -22.76
CA GLY A 62 6.62 6.35 -22.00
C GLY A 62 6.01 5.00 -21.59
N PRO A 63 6.72 4.22 -20.76
CA PRO A 63 6.21 2.94 -20.26
C PRO A 63 5.01 3.15 -19.32
N ALA A 64 4.11 2.16 -19.26
CA ALA A 64 3.03 2.14 -18.28
C ALA A 64 3.59 2.09 -16.85
N VAL A 65 2.84 2.64 -15.89
CA VAL A 65 3.18 2.56 -14.46
C VAL A 65 3.20 1.09 -14.05
N SER A 66 4.33 0.62 -13.52
CA SER A 66 4.45 -0.77 -13.07
C SER A 66 3.82 -0.98 -11.70
N ARG A 67 3.52 -2.24 -11.35
CA ARG A 67 3.09 -2.61 -10.00
C ARG A 67 4.13 -2.19 -8.95
N LEU A 68 5.42 -2.28 -9.28
CA LEU A 68 6.51 -1.82 -8.42
C LEU A 68 6.44 -0.31 -8.14
N ASP A 69 6.20 0.50 -9.16
CA ASP A 69 6.10 1.96 -9.03
C ASP A 69 4.90 2.36 -8.18
N ALA A 70 3.75 1.73 -8.40
CA ALA A 70 2.55 1.97 -7.60
C ALA A 70 2.75 1.59 -6.13
N VAL A 71 3.38 0.45 -5.84
CA VAL A 71 3.59 0.01 -4.44
C VAL A 71 4.63 0.89 -3.73
N ARG A 72 5.69 1.33 -4.42
CA ARG A 72 6.62 2.34 -3.88
C ARG A 72 5.92 3.66 -3.55
N ALA A 73 5.06 4.14 -4.45
CA ALA A 73 4.28 5.36 -4.21
C ALA A 73 3.31 5.19 -3.03
N ALA A 74 2.67 4.02 -2.92
CA ALA A 74 1.81 3.68 -1.80
C ALA A 74 2.57 3.65 -0.47
N ALA A 75 3.74 3.02 -0.42
CA ALA A 75 4.57 2.92 0.78
C ALA A 75 5.06 4.29 1.26
N ARG A 76 5.53 5.15 0.33
CA ARG A 76 5.88 6.55 0.65
C ARG A 76 4.70 7.33 1.23
N ARG A 77 3.52 7.21 0.61
CA ARG A 77 2.31 7.90 1.09
C ARG A 77 1.81 7.38 2.44
N ALA A 78 1.91 6.08 2.67
CA ALA A 78 1.50 5.44 3.91
C ALA A 78 2.53 5.60 5.05
N GLY A 79 3.76 6.06 4.74
CA GLY A 79 4.84 6.21 5.72
C GLY A 79 5.28 4.89 6.36
N CYS A 80 5.04 3.76 5.68
CA CYS A 80 5.29 2.42 6.20
C CYS A 80 5.46 1.41 5.06
N THR A 81 5.72 0.14 5.41
CA THR A 81 5.90 -0.92 4.41
C THR A 81 4.56 -1.35 3.81
N VAL A 82 4.52 -1.53 2.50
CA VAL A 82 3.36 -2.08 1.77
C VAL A 82 3.79 -3.35 1.04
N LEU A 83 3.08 -4.44 1.31
CA LEU A 83 3.20 -5.74 0.67
C LEU A 83 1.93 -5.98 -0.16
N LEU A 84 2.00 -5.73 -1.45
CA LEU A 84 0.89 -5.95 -2.37
C LEU A 84 0.88 -7.41 -2.82
N LYS A 85 -0.10 -8.17 -2.32
CA LYS A 85 -0.32 -9.59 -2.66
C LYS A 85 -0.83 -9.73 -4.11
N GLY A 86 -0.30 -10.70 -4.84
CA GLY A 86 -0.65 -11.05 -6.21
C GLY A 86 0.19 -12.23 -6.71
N PRO A 87 0.16 -12.56 -8.02
CA PRO A 87 1.01 -13.60 -8.59
C PRO A 87 2.50 -13.34 -8.30
N ASP A 88 2.93 -12.10 -8.53
CA ASP A 88 4.18 -11.57 -7.97
C ASP A 88 3.82 -10.63 -6.83
N THR A 89 4.28 -10.96 -5.63
CA THR A 89 4.12 -10.11 -4.45
C THR A 89 5.17 -9.01 -4.50
N VAL A 90 4.71 -7.75 -4.46
CA VAL A 90 5.57 -6.57 -4.48
C VAL A 90 5.63 -5.98 -3.09
N ILE A 91 6.85 -5.79 -2.56
CA ILE A 91 7.10 -5.23 -1.24
C ILE A 91 7.86 -3.93 -1.43
N ALA A 92 7.41 -2.83 -0.82
CA ALA A 92 8.18 -1.59 -0.77
C ALA A 92 8.06 -0.92 0.59
N ASP A 93 9.11 -0.21 0.98
CA ASP A 93 9.11 0.63 2.17
C ASP A 93 8.96 2.13 1.83
N GLY A 94 8.79 2.95 2.87
CA GLY A 94 8.68 4.40 2.73
C GLY A 94 9.96 5.11 2.28
N THR A 95 11.12 4.42 2.25
CA THR A 95 12.41 4.99 1.82
C THR A 95 12.64 4.82 0.32
N GLY A 96 11.94 3.87 -0.31
CA GLY A 96 12.03 3.57 -1.74
C GLY A 96 12.68 2.22 -2.05
N ALA A 97 13.21 1.52 -1.03
CA ALA A 97 13.64 0.14 -1.18
C ALA A 97 12.42 -0.73 -1.54
N ALA A 98 12.65 -1.71 -2.41
CA ALA A 98 11.59 -2.60 -2.85
C ALA A 98 12.14 -3.97 -3.29
N ALA A 99 11.31 -4.99 -3.15
CA ALA A 99 11.59 -6.37 -3.54
C ALA A 99 10.36 -6.99 -4.21
N ILE A 100 10.59 -8.03 -5.01
CA ILE A 100 9.56 -8.85 -5.65
C ILE A 100 9.76 -10.29 -5.18
N HIS A 101 8.68 -10.93 -4.75
CA HIS A 101 8.64 -12.34 -4.38
C HIS A 101 7.70 -13.09 -5.33
N SER A 102 8.23 -14.13 -5.96
CA SER A 102 7.58 -14.96 -7.00
C SER A 102 7.72 -16.43 -6.67
#